data_AF-A0A258KD02-F1
#
_entry.id   AF-A0A258KD02-F1
#
_cell.length_a   1.000
_cell.length_b   1.000
_cell.length_c   1.000
_cell.angle_alpha   90.00
_cell.angle_beta   90.00
_cell.angle_gamma   90.00
#
_symmetry.space_group_name_H-M   'P 1'
#
loop_
_entity.id
_entity.type
_entity.pdbx_description
1 polymer ?
#
loop_
_entity_poly.entity_id
_entity_poly.type
_entity_poly.pdbx_seq_one_letter_code
_entity_poly.pdbx_strand_id
1 'polypeptide(L)'
;MHMTLLVGEGEILIGLGEGPVTQRLDRSNRHGVVAGATGTGKTVTLQIMAQAFSDAGVPVFAADVKGDLSGIAIAGTPNEKMLARAASMDLTLTPAAPPTVFWDLFGQKGHPIRTTISEMGPLLLARLLELNDVQEGVLTIVFHVADKDGLLLLDLKDLQA
;
A
#
# COMPACT_ATOMS: atom_id res chain seq x y z
N MET A 1 29.02 3.80 -26.38
CA MET A 1 28.84 2.44 -25.84
C MET A 1 27.44 2.43 -25.25
N HIS A 2 26.43 2.01 -26.04
CA HIS A 2 25.04 1.98 -25.58
C HIS A 2 24.89 0.80 -24.60
N MET A 3 24.73 1.10 -23.32
CA MET A 3 24.42 0.09 -22.32
C MET A 3 22.90 0.02 -22.22
N THR A 4 22.29 -0.84 -23.02
CA THR A 4 20.86 -1.15 -22.92
C THR A 4 20.56 -1.56 -21.48
N LEU A 5 19.54 -0.94 -20.89
CA LEU A 5 19.12 -1.18 -19.52
C LEU A 5 18.57 -2.62 -19.39
N LEU A 6 19.45 -3.57 -19.07
CA LEU A 6 19.07 -4.96 -18.83
C LEU A 6 18.56 -5.10 -17.40
N VAL A 7 17.25 -5.05 -17.23
CA VAL A 7 16.59 -5.48 -15.99
C VAL A 7 16.47 -7.00 -16.04
N GLY A 8 17.03 -7.70 -15.06
CA GLY A 8 16.99 -9.17 -15.00
C GLY A 8 15.56 -9.71 -14.81
N GLU A 9 15.33 -10.97 -15.20
CA GLU A 9 14.08 -11.65 -14.86
C GLU A 9 13.88 -11.68 -13.34
N GLY A 10 12.66 -11.32 -12.90
CA GLY A 10 12.34 -11.26 -11.48
C GLY A 10 12.91 -10.04 -10.75
N GLU A 11 13.30 -8.99 -11.47
CA GLU A 11 13.77 -7.72 -10.91
C GLU A 11 12.92 -6.53 -11.37
N ILE A 12 12.84 -5.50 -10.55
CA ILE A 12 12.27 -4.20 -10.90
C ILE A 12 13.36 -3.12 -10.90
N LEU A 13 13.29 -2.18 -11.83
CA LEU A 13 14.21 -1.05 -11.88
C LEU A 13 13.82 -0.01 -10.82
N ILE A 14 14.77 0.38 -9.96
CA ILE A 14 14.58 1.44 -8.95
C ILE A 14 15.19 2.76 -9.42
N GLY A 15 16.33 2.71 -10.11
CA GLY A 15 17.01 3.91 -10.58
C GLY A 15 18.33 3.62 -11.27
N LEU A 16 19.15 4.67 -11.38
CA LEU A 16 20.49 4.62 -11.99
C LEU A 16 21.51 5.20 -11.02
N GLY A 17 22.59 4.45 -10.79
CA GLY A 17 23.81 4.88 -10.10
C GLY A 17 24.99 4.85 -11.07
N GLU A 18 26.08 4.14 -10.72
CA GLU A 18 27.14 3.79 -11.69
C GLU A 18 26.66 2.84 -12.80
N GLY A 19 25.54 2.16 -12.54
CA GLY A 19 24.78 1.36 -13.48
C GLY A 19 23.32 1.24 -13.04
N PRO A 20 22.51 0.41 -13.71
CA PRO A 20 21.14 0.11 -13.29
C PRO A 20 21.09 -0.38 -11.84
N VAL A 21 20.22 0.23 -11.03
CA VAL A 21 19.93 -0.22 -9.67
C VAL A 21 18.59 -0.93 -9.71
N THR A 22 18.61 -2.25 -9.53
CA THR A 22 17.42 -3.09 -9.54
C THR A 22 17.11 -3.62 -8.15
N GLN A 23 15.85 -3.99 -7.92
CA GLN A 23 15.38 -4.67 -6.73
C GLN A 23 14.83 -6.03 -7.14
N ARG A 24 15.37 -7.11 -6.55
CA ARG A 24 14.88 -8.46 -6.79
C ARG A 24 13.54 -8.68 -6.10
N LEU A 25 12.56 -9.21 -6.84
CA LEU A 25 11.21 -9.46 -6.34
C LEU A 25 11.21 -10.45 -5.16
N ASP A 26 12.05 -11.48 -5.20
CA ASP A 26 12.20 -12.47 -4.11
C ASP A 26 12.79 -11.89 -2.81
N ARG A 27 13.35 -10.68 -2.88
CA ARG A 27 13.88 -9.93 -1.74
C ARG A 27 13.00 -8.74 -1.33
N SER A 28 11.90 -8.49 -2.04
CA SER A 28 10.97 -7.39 -1.76
C SER A 28 10.02 -7.66 -0.58
N ASN A 29 10.21 -8.77 0.14
CA ASN A 29 9.54 -9.09 1.40
C ASN A 29 10.22 -8.46 2.63
N ARG A 30 11.25 -7.64 2.45
CA ARG A 30 11.91 -6.89 3.51
C ARG A 30 11.42 -5.45 3.57
N HIS A 31 11.38 -4.89 4.78
CA HIS A 31 11.05 -3.49 4.97
C HIS A 31 12.08 -2.57 4.30
N GLY A 32 11.57 -1.52 3.66
CA GLY A 32 12.36 -0.48 3.02
C GLY A 32 11.80 0.90 3.35
N VAL A 33 12.62 1.94 3.15
CA VAL A 33 12.24 3.33 3.39
C VAL A 33 12.58 4.17 2.16
N VAL A 34 11.58 4.90 1.65
CA VAL A 34 11.77 5.94 0.63
C VAL A 34 11.76 7.28 1.34
N ALA A 35 12.94 7.87 1.52
CA ALA A 35 13.13 9.14 2.19
C ALA A 35 13.66 10.22 1.22
N GLY A 36 13.34 11.49 1.52
CA GLY A 36 13.76 12.64 0.72
C GLY A 36 13.03 13.90 1.16
N ALA A 37 13.56 15.07 0.81
CA ALA A 37 12.90 16.35 1.09
C ALA A 37 11.59 16.50 0.29
N THR A 38 10.79 17.53 0.60
CA THR A 38 9.59 17.84 -0.20
C THR A 38 9.99 18.20 -1.62
N GLY A 39 9.26 17.67 -2.61
CA GLY A 39 9.56 17.92 -4.03
C GLY A 39 10.71 17.09 -4.62
N THR A 40 11.37 16.21 -3.86
CA THR A 40 12.47 15.36 -4.37
C THR A 40 12.02 14.06 -5.04
N GLY A 41 10.72 13.93 -5.32
CA GLY A 41 10.18 12.79 -6.08
C GLY A 41 9.79 11.55 -5.26
N LYS A 42 9.65 11.64 -3.92
CA LYS A 42 9.19 10.51 -3.09
C LYS A 42 7.93 9.83 -3.64
N THR A 43 6.91 10.63 -3.94
CA THR A 43 5.64 10.15 -4.51
C THR A 43 5.84 9.47 -5.86
N VAL A 44 6.64 10.08 -6.75
CA VAL A 44 6.96 9.53 -8.07
C VAL A 44 7.70 8.20 -7.93
N THR A 45 8.66 8.10 -6.99
CA THR A 45 9.37 6.84 -6.69
C THR A 45 8.39 5.76 -6.25
N LEU A 46 7.49 6.07 -5.30
CA LEU A 46 6.50 5.10 -4.82
C LEU A 46 5.53 4.66 -5.94
N GLN A 47 5.12 5.58 -6.81
CA GLN A 47 4.25 5.26 -7.94
C GLN A 47 4.94 4.37 -8.98
N ILE A 48 6.20 4.66 -9.31
CA ILE A 48 7.01 3.83 -10.23
C ILE A 48 7.19 2.42 -9.64
N MET A 49 7.51 2.32 -8.34
CA MET A 49 7.63 1.02 -7.67
C MET A 49 6.30 0.26 -7.68
N ALA A 50 5.18 0.94 -7.39
CA ALA A 50 3.86 0.31 -7.37
C ALA A 50 3.45 -0.20 -8.76
N GLN A 51 3.70 0.58 -9.82
CA GLN A 51 3.51 0.13 -11.21
C GLN A 51 4.37 -1.09 -11.53
N ALA A 52 5.68 -1.05 -11.22
CA ALA A 52 6.59 -2.15 -11.51
C ALA A 52 6.22 -3.45 -10.77
N PHE A 53 5.73 -3.35 -9.54
CA PHE A 53 5.19 -4.50 -8.81
C PHE A 53 3.92 -5.03 -9.48
N SER A 54 2.99 -4.15 -9.86
CA SER A 54 1.77 -4.54 -10.58
C SER A 54 2.09 -5.23 -11.91
N ASP A 55 3.06 -4.72 -12.68
CA ASP A 55 3.49 -5.31 -13.95
C ASP A 55 4.12 -6.71 -13.75
N ALA A 56 4.76 -6.92 -12.61
CA ALA A 56 5.28 -8.22 -12.19
C ALA A 56 4.21 -9.16 -11.58
N GLY A 57 2.94 -8.74 -11.53
CA GLY A 57 1.85 -9.52 -10.94
C GLY A 57 1.82 -9.51 -9.41
N VAL A 58 2.56 -8.60 -8.76
CA VAL A 58 2.59 -8.45 -7.30
C VAL A 58 1.57 -7.38 -6.87
N PRO A 59 0.56 -7.72 -6.06
CA PRO A 59 -0.43 -6.75 -5.59
C PRO A 59 0.21 -5.75 -4.62
N VAL A 60 -0.14 -4.47 -4.77
CA VAL A 60 0.37 -3.39 -3.93
C VAL A 60 -0.78 -2.79 -3.13
N PHE A 61 -0.63 -2.82 -1.81
CA PHE A 61 -1.52 -2.11 -0.88
C PHE A 61 -0.80 -0.86 -0.37
N ALA A 62 -1.46 0.30 -0.47
CA ALA A 62 -0.90 1.57 -0.04
C ALA A 62 -1.93 2.40 0.75
N ALA A 63 -1.52 2.89 1.92
CA ALA A 63 -2.29 3.86 2.68
C ALA A 63 -1.93 5.28 2.19
N ASP A 64 -2.84 5.92 1.48
CA ASP A 64 -2.61 7.25 0.91
C ASP A 64 -3.21 8.36 1.79
N VAL A 65 -2.53 8.66 2.89
CA VAL A 65 -3.00 9.65 3.89
C VAL A 65 -3.07 11.07 3.30
N LYS A 66 -2.22 11.40 2.33
CA LYS A 66 -2.13 12.75 1.74
C LYS A 66 -2.87 12.88 0.41
N GLY A 67 -3.26 11.78 -0.22
CA GLY A 67 -3.84 11.76 -1.56
C GLY A 67 -2.81 11.82 -2.69
N ASP A 68 -1.51 11.79 -2.37
CA ASP A 68 -0.44 11.98 -3.33
C ASP A 68 -0.19 10.73 -4.19
N LEU A 69 -0.54 9.53 -3.71
CA LEU A 69 -0.36 8.28 -4.45
C LEU A 69 -1.50 7.99 -5.41
N SER A 70 -2.72 8.46 -5.11
CA SER A 70 -3.95 8.19 -5.85
C SER A 70 -3.89 8.53 -7.34
N GLY A 71 -3.03 9.47 -7.74
CA GLY A 71 -2.76 9.80 -9.14
C GLY A 71 -2.27 8.62 -9.99
N ILE A 72 -1.82 7.52 -9.38
CA ILE A 72 -1.37 6.31 -10.08
C ILE A 72 -2.46 5.66 -10.95
N ALA A 73 -3.74 5.87 -10.63
CA ALA A 73 -4.86 5.28 -11.37
C ALA A 73 -5.05 5.86 -12.78
N ILE A 74 -4.32 6.92 -13.13
CA ILE A 74 -4.39 7.58 -14.43
C ILE A 74 -3.00 7.57 -15.06
N ALA A 75 -2.93 7.23 -16.34
CA ALA A 75 -1.67 7.26 -17.08
C ALA A 75 -1.11 8.70 -17.07
N GLY A 76 0.08 8.86 -16.48
CA GLY A 76 0.71 10.18 -16.35
C GLY A 76 1.10 10.77 -17.71
N THR A 77 1.06 12.09 -17.85
CA THR A 77 1.62 12.77 -19.02
C THR A 77 3.06 13.19 -18.71
N PRO A 78 4.09 12.62 -19.37
CA PRO A 78 5.48 12.97 -19.11
C PRO A 78 5.76 14.44 -19.43
N ASN A 79 6.37 15.16 -18.49
CA ASN A 79 6.88 16.51 -18.75
C ASN A 79 8.31 16.46 -19.31
N GLU A 80 8.81 17.61 -19.80
CA GLU A 80 10.16 17.71 -20.37
C GLU A 80 11.26 17.21 -19.42
N LYS A 81 11.13 17.47 -18.12
CA LYS A 81 12.09 17.02 -17.10
C LYS A 81 12.10 15.48 -16.95
N MET A 82 10.95 14.84 -17.02
CA MET A 82 10.83 13.37 -16.99
C MET A 82 11.39 12.74 -18.26
N LEU A 83 11.08 13.32 -19.43
CA LEU A 83 11.60 12.84 -20.72
C LEU A 83 13.12 12.98 -20.79
N ALA A 84 13.68 14.12 -20.37
CA ALA A 84 15.12 14.33 -20.31
C ALA A 84 15.80 13.35 -19.35
N ARG A 85 15.18 13.08 -18.18
CA ARG A 85 15.68 12.09 -17.23
C ARG A 85 15.67 10.68 -17.83
N ALA A 86 14.57 10.27 -18.45
CA ALA A 86 14.47 8.97 -19.10
C ALA A 86 15.49 8.81 -20.23
N ALA A 87 15.65 9.83 -21.07
CA ALA A 87 16.68 9.86 -22.11
C ALA A 87 18.10 9.72 -21.53
N SER A 88 18.40 10.38 -20.41
CA SER A 88 19.70 10.24 -19.73
C SER A 88 19.96 8.83 -19.19
N MET A 89 18.90 8.05 -19.00
CA MET A 89 18.95 6.66 -18.53
C MET A 89 18.82 5.65 -19.67
N ASP A 90 18.70 6.07 -20.94
CA ASP A 90 18.36 5.20 -22.08
C ASP A 90 17.03 4.45 -21.87
N LEU A 91 16.07 5.11 -21.21
CA LEU A 91 14.72 4.60 -20.91
C LEU A 91 13.68 5.21 -21.84
N THR A 92 12.79 4.35 -22.35
CA THR A 92 11.55 4.79 -23.00
C THR A 92 10.43 4.85 -21.97
N LEU A 93 9.93 6.05 -21.67
CA LEU A 93 8.75 6.19 -20.82
C LEU A 93 7.50 5.82 -21.61
N THR A 94 6.82 4.77 -21.16
CA THR A 94 5.50 4.41 -21.66
C THR A 94 4.48 4.72 -20.59
N PRO A 95 3.68 5.80 -20.74
CA PRO A 95 2.59 6.10 -19.82
C PRO A 95 1.62 4.93 -19.69
N ALA A 96 1.44 4.46 -18.46
CA ALA A 96 0.49 3.42 -18.12
C ALA A 96 -0.10 3.72 -16.73
N ALA A 97 -1.21 3.07 -16.42
CA ALA A 97 -1.77 3.01 -15.08
C ALA A 97 -2.01 1.55 -14.71
N PRO A 98 -1.71 1.12 -13.48
CA PRO A 98 -1.99 -0.22 -13.05
C PRO A 98 -3.49 -0.35 -12.70
N PRO A 99 -4.07 -1.56 -12.76
CA PRO A 99 -5.41 -1.80 -12.23
C PRO A 99 -5.47 -1.32 -10.77
N THR A 100 -6.32 -0.33 -10.50
CA THR A 100 -6.35 0.35 -9.20
C THR A 100 -7.77 0.35 -8.64
N VAL A 101 -7.91 -0.04 -7.37
CA VAL A 101 -9.16 0.05 -6.62
C VAL A 101 -8.92 0.93 -5.40
N PHE A 102 -9.71 2.00 -5.26
CA PHE A 102 -9.67 2.85 -4.09
C PHE A 102 -10.56 2.28 -3.00
N TRP A 103 -10.01 2.06 -1.81
CA TRP A 103 -10.77 1.68 -0.64
C TRP A 103 -11.06 2.93 0.20
N ASP A 104 -12.30 3.05 0.66
CA ASP A 104 -12.77 4.18 1.43
C ASP A 104 -13.40 3.70 2.75
N LEU A 105 -12.87 4.20 3.86
CA LEU A 105 -13.37 3.93 5.21
C LEU A 105 -14.79 4.47 5.41
N PHE A 106 -15.15 5.58 4.77
CA PHE A 106 -16.48 6.19 4.88
C PHE A 106 -17.43 5.75 3.76
N GLY A 107 -16.93 4.99 2.77
CA GLY A 107 -17.73 4.48 1.65
C GLY A 107 -18.33 5.56 0.74
N GLN A 108 -17.74 6.75 0.66
CA GLN A 108 -18.25 7.89 -0.11
C GLN A 108 -17.62 8.00 -1.51
N LYS A 109 -16.32 7.75 -1.63
CA LYS A 109 -15.50 8.03 -2.82
C LYS A 109 -14.82 6.79 -3.41
N GLY A 110 -14.97 5.64 -2.77
CA GLY A 110 -14.32 4.40 -3.16
C GLY A 110 -15.09 3.16 -2.69
N HIS A 111 -14.47 2.01 -2.87
CA HIS A 111 -15.00 0.74 -2.39
C HIS A 111 -15.07 0.77 -0.85
N PRO A 112 -16.26 0.56 -0.26
CA PRO A 112 -16.42 0.64 1.18
C PRO A 112 -15.63 -0.47 1.84
N ILE A 113 -14.75 -0.11 2.77
CA ILE A 113 -14.15 -1.08 3.68
C ILE A 113 -15.23 -1.53 4.65
N ARG A 114 -15.50 -2.83 4.67
CA ARG A 114 -16.44 -3.45 5.62
C ARG A 114 -15.64 -4.33 6.56
N THR A 115 -15.89 -4.19 7.85
CA THR A 115 -15.45 -5.16 8.86
C THR A 115 -16.46 -5.22 9.99
N THR A 116 -16.50 -6.32 10.74
CA THR A 116 -17.29 -6.46 11.96
C THR A 116 -16.38 -6.47 13.18
N ILE A 117 -16.93 -6.16 14.37
CA ILE A 117 -16.13 -6.27 15.59
C ILE A 117 -15.72 -7.74 15.86
N SER A 118 -16.53 -8.72 15.45
CA SER A 118 -16.16 -10.14 15.43
C SER A 118 -14.90 -10.42 14.61
N GLU A 119 -14.75 -9.83 13.41
CA GLU A 119 -13.56 -9.99 12.57
C GLU A 119 -12.31 -9.32 13.16
N MET A 120 -12.48 -8.20 13.86
CA MET A 120 -11.37 -7.52 14.54
C MET A 120 -10.86 -8.33 15.74
N GLY A 121 -11.78 -8.96 16.47
CA GLY A 121 -11.48 -9.71 17.67
C GLY A 121 -11.15 -8.85 18.89
N PRO A 122 -11.12 -9.45 20.10
CA PRO A 122 -11.00 -8.70 21.34
C PRO A 122 -9.63 -8.03 21.50
N LEU A 123 -8.54 -8.64 21.02
CA LEU A 123 -7.18 -8.12 21.16
C LEU A 123 -6.96 -6.84 20.33
N LEU A 124 -7.34 -6.84 19.05
CA LEU A 124 -7.18 -5.66 18.20
C LEU A 124 -8.08 -4.52 18.68
N LEU A 125 -9.32 -4.86 19.07
CA LEU A 125 -10.27 -3.88 19.57
C LEU A 125 -9.83 -3.27 20.90
N ALA A 126 -9.26 -4.07 21.82
CA ALA A 126 -8.69 -3.56 23.07
C ALA A 126 -7.53 -2.58 22.82
N ARG A 127 -6.63 -2.90 21.88
CA ARG A 127 -5.53 -1.98 21.50
C ARG A 127 -6.02 -0.69 20.87
N LEU A 128 -7.03 -0.76 19.98
CA LEU A 128 -7.58 0.42 19.31
C LEU A 128 -8.33 1.35 20.28
N LEU A 129 -8.96 0.79 21.31
CA LEU A 129 -9.67 1.55 22.34
C LEU A 129 -8.78 1.90 23.54
N GLU A 130 -7.49 1.55 23.50
CA GLU A 130 -6.51 1.77 24.58
C GLU A 130 -7.03 1.25 25.95
N LEU A 131 -7.62 0.06 25.93
CA LEU A 131 -8.19 -0.57 27.14
C LEU A 131 -7.09 -0.97 28.13
N ASN A 132 -7.40 -0.88 29.41
CA ASN A 132 -6.56 -1.48 30.45
C ASN A 132 -6.77 -2.99 30.57
N ASP A 133 -5.88 -3.68 31.30
CA ASP A 133 -5.91 -5.15 31.47
C ASP A 133 -7.27 -5.69 31.93
N VAL A 134 -7.98 -4.96 32.80
CA VAL A 134 -9.30 -5.37 33.30
C VAL A 134 -10.34 -5.28 32.18
N GLN A 135 -10.35 -4.18 31.44
CA GLN A 135 -11.26 -3.95 30.31
C GLN A 135 -10.99 -4.93 29.16
N GLU A 136 -9.73 -5.23 28.84
CA GLU A 136 -9.35 -6.26 27.86
C GLU A 136 -9.83 -7.65 28.30
N GLY A 137 -9.68 -7.98 29.59
CA GLY A 137 -10.18 -9.22 30.17
C GLY A 137 -11.70 -9.36 30.03
N VAL A 138 -12.45 -8.29 30.35
CA VAL A 138 -13.91 -8.26 30.17
C VAL A 138 -14.29 -8.43 28.69
N LEU A 139 -13.63 -7.70 27.79
CA LEU A 139 -13.89 -7.77 26.35
C LEU A 139 -13.63 -9.19 25.80
N THR A 140 -12.56 -9.83 26.26
CA THR A 140 -12.23 -11.22 25.88
C THR A 140 -13.33 -12.20 26.32
N ILE A 141 -13.89 -12.01 27.51
CA ILE A 141 -15.01 -12.83 28.00
C ILE A 141 -16.26 -12.61 27.14
N VAL A 142 -16.58 -11.37 26.77
CA VAL A 142 -17.74 -11.06 25.91
C VAL A 142 -17.64 -11.80 24.58
N PHE A 143 -16.48 -11.72 23.90
CA PHE A 143 -16.24 -12.43 22.65
C PHE A 143 -16.33 -13.95 22.83
N HIS A 144 -15.77 -14.50 23.91
CA HIS A 144 -15.84 -15.94 24.19
C HIS A 144 -17.27 -16.44 24.38
N VAL A 145 -18.12 -15.69 25.10
CA VAL A 145 -19.54 -16.03 25.28
C VAL A 145 -20.29 -15.92 23.96
N ALA A 146 -20.06 -14.84 23.20
CA ALA A 146 -20.68 -14.66 21.89
C ALA A 146 -20.36 -15.82 20.93
N ASP A 147 -19.10 -16.25 20.85
CA ASP A 147 -18.69 -17.39 20.03
C ASP A 147 -19.34 -18.71 20.49
N LYS A 148 -19.42 -18.93 21.81
CA LYS A 148 -20.02 -20.14 22.38
C LYS A 148 -21.52 -20.24 22.08
N ASP A 149 -22.22 -19.11 22.12
CA ASP A 149 -23.67 -19.04 21.93
C ASP A 149 -24.06 -18.77 20.47
N GLY A 150 -23.08 -18.65 19.56
CA GLY A 150 -23.29 -18.40 18.13
C GLY A 150 -23.84 -16.99 17.83
N LEU A 151 -23.55 -16.02 18.68
CA LEU A 151 -23.94 -14.63 18.54
C LEU A 151 -22.90 -13.88 17.71
N LEU A 152 -23.30 -13.36 16.56
CA LEU A 152 -22.44 -12.53 15.72
C LEU A 152 -22.43 -11.09 16.24
N LEU A 153 -21.26 -10.60 16.63
CA LEU A 153 -21.07 -9.21 17.07
C LEU A 153 -20.76 -8.33 15.85
N LEU A 154 -21.67 -7.43 15.50
CA LEU A 154 -21.62 -6.65 14.27
C LEU A 154 -20.95 -5.29 14.51
N ASP A 155 -21.38 -4.57 15.55
CA ASP A 155 -20.88 -3.23 15.85
C ASP A 155 -20.69 -2.99 17.36
N LEU A 156 -20.15 -1.82 17.72
CA LEU A 156 -19.87 -1.47 19.12
C LEU A 156 -21.12 -1.39 20.01
N LYS A 157 -22.33 -1.27 19.45
CA LYS A 157 -23.58 -1.25 20.23
C LYS A 157 -23.88 -2.63 20.80
N ASP A 158 -23.41 -3.70 20.14
CA ASP A 158 -23.54 -5.06 20.65
C ASP A 158 -22.69 -5.30 21.92
N LEU A 159 -21.78 -4.38 22.24
CA LEU A 159 -20.97 -4.39 23.47
C LEU A 159 -21.55 -3.49 24.58
N GLN A 160 -22.68 -2.83 24.33
CA GLN A 160 -23.37 -1.97 25.30
C GLN A 160 -24.50 -2.73 26.01
N ALA A 161 -24.82 -2.33 27.23
CA ALA A 161 -25.92 -2.87 28.04
C ALA A 161 -27.17 -1.97 27.97
#